data_AF-A0A2I1FFQ3-F1
#
_entry.id   AF-A0A2I1FFQ3-F1
#
_cell.length_a   1.000
_cell.length_b   1.000
_cell.length_c   1.000
_cell.angle_alpha   90.00
_cell.angle_beta   90.00
_cell.angle_gamma   90.00
#
_symmetry.space_group_name_H-M   'P 1'
#
loop_
_entity.id
_entity.type
_entity.pdbx_description
1 polymer ?
#
loop_
_entity_poly.entity_id
_entity_poly.type
_entity_poly.pdbx_seq_one_letter_code
_entity_poly.pdbx_strand_id
1 'polypeptide(L)'
;MRRMEYYIYHLDEVKSMKNTNHPASPAFPFRLLICGGSDSGKTNMILNLLLGNKIQRLHKKRKGERYVKNDDLVLIGKHIHEPKWVLVKNCYKIFANAPEATRENVTFRALKANAIPDVTKFSSDRNTVVVFEDLCAESKKIQDQIVPYFISGRHQGISSIYVSQKYTQTPKIIRENITHLALCRGSGSRDDISRIVHQYTDNPKKASKIIDKHLRDRNFVVFDFTRPVDDPLAIRLGWDTPLILNE
;
A
#
# COMPACT_ATOMS: atom_id res chain seq x y z
N MET A 1 4.17 39.03 24.62
CA MET A 1 4.26 39.07 23.14
C MET A 1 2.96 38.49 22.60
N ARG A 2 2.18 39.23 21.78
CA ARG A 2 0.95 38.68 21.17
C ARG A 2 1.34 37.60 20.16
N ARG A 3 0.70 36.43 20.22
CA ARG A 3 0.88 35.37 19.20
C ARG A 3 0.33 35.89 17.87
N MET A 4 1.08 35.67 16.80
CA MET A 4 0.59 35.88 15.44
C MET A 4 -0.45 34.80 15.14
N GLU A 5 -1.64 35.21 14.72
CA GLU A 5 -2.70 34.28 14.33
C GLU A 5 -2.33 33.62 13.00
N TYR A 6 -2.44 32.29 12.96
CA TYR A 6 -2.15 31.48 11.78
C TYR A 6 -3.44 30.75 11.39
N TYR A 7 -3.89 30.98 10.15
CA TYR A 7 -5.12 30.42 9.60
C TYR A 7 -4.75 29.34 8.57
N ILE A 8 -5.28 28.13 8.76
CA ILE A 8 -5.11 27.02 7.82
C ILE A 8 -6.30 27.02 6.86
N TYR A 9 -6.04 27.33 5.60
CA TYR A 9 -7.05 27.31 4.53
C TYR A 9 -6.95 26.00 3.74
N HIS A 10 -7.90 25.09 3.95
CA HIS A 10 -7.97 23.81 3.24
C HIS A 10 -8.60 23.97 1.84
N LEU A 11 -7.99 24.80 0.98
CA LEU A 11 -8.51 25.16 -0.35
C LEU A 11 -8.09 24.17 -1.45
N ASP A 12 -6.93 23.52 -1.30
CA ASP A 12 -6.30 22.65 -2.31
C ASP A 12 -6.15 21.19 -1.85
N GLU A 13 -6.77 20.80 -0.74
CA GLU A 13 -6.70 19.40 -0.32
C GLU A 13 -7.38 18.55 -1.38
N VAL A 14 -6.56 17.73 -2.05
CA VAL A 14 -6.98 16.66 -2.95
C VAL A 14 -8.24 16.09 -2.34
N LYS A 15 -9.36 16.14 -3.07
CA LYS A 15 -10.61 15.52 -2.64
C LYS A 15 -10.26 14.09 -2.27
N SER A 16 -10.06 13.83 -0.98
CA SER A 16 -9.99 12.51 -0.41
C SER A 16 -11.38 11.98 -0.66
N MET A 17 -11.61 11.40 -1.84
CA MET A 17 -12.74 10.55 -2.07
C MET A 17 -12.58 9.48 -1.00
N LYS A 18 -13.42 9.54 0.03
CA LYS A 18 -13.48 8.56 1.13
C LYS A 18 -13.90 7.22 0.53
N ASN A 19 -13.01 6.62 -0.24
CA ASN A 19 -13.14 5.30 -0.86
C ASN A 19 -12.52 4.25 0.09
N THR A 20 -12.63 4.49 1.40
CA THR A 20 -12.22 3.57 2.45
C THR A 20 -13.37 2.63 2.74
N ASN A 21 -13.35 1.48 2.08
CA ASN A 21 -14.30 0.40 2.37
C ASN A 21 -13.99 -0.31 3.70
N HIS A 22 -12.85 -0.02 4.34
CA HIS A 22 -12.51 -0.52 5.67
C HIS A 22 -11.72 0.54 6.45
N PRO A 23 -12.00 0.79 7.74
CA PRO A 23 -11.30 1.80 8.55
C PRO A 23 -9.79 1.58 8.68
N ALA A 24 -9.37 0.31 8.56
CA ALA A 24 -7.98 -0.09 8.64
C ALA A 24 -7.26 -0.10 7.27
N SER A 25 -7.99 0.09 6.16
CA SER A 25 -7.38 0.22 4.84
C SER A 25 -6.69 1.58 4.69
N PRO A 26 -5.59 1.66 3.93
CA PRO A 26 -5.01 2.94 3.53
C PRO A 26 -6.05 3.81 2.80
N ALA A 27 -6.18 5.07 3.24
CA ALA A 27 -7.05 6.04 2.58
C ALA A 27 -6.44 6.52 1.25
N PHE A 28 -7.29 6.76 0.26
CA PHE A 28 -6.84 7.21 -1.05
C PHE A 28 -6.57 8.73 -1.04
N PRO A 29 -5.49 9.23 -1.66
CA PRO A 29 -4.35 8.49 -2.21
C PRO A 29 -3.34 8.07 -1.12
N PHE A 30 -2.79 6.86 -1.24
CA PHE A 30 -1.75 6.34 -0.34
C PHE A 30 -0.46 5.98 -1.08
N ARG A 31 0.64 5.91 -0.32
CA ARG A 31 1.96 5.49 -0.77
C ARG A 31 2.43 4.37 0.17
N LEU A 32 2.35 3.13 -0.27
CA LEU A 32 2.61 1.93 0.53
C LEU A 32 3.91 1.27 0.09
N LEU A 33 4.84 1.06 1.03
CA LEU A 33 6.00 0.19 0.84
C LEU A 33 5.72 -1.16 1.52
N ILE A 34 5.97 -2.25 0.80
CA ILE A 34 5.85 -3.62 1.31
C ILE A 34 7.23 -4.26 1.24
N CYS A 35 7.77 -4.65 2.39
CA CYS A 35 9.07 -5.31 2.48
C CYS A 35 8.94 -6.72 3.05
N GLY A 36 9.77 -7.66 2.59
CA GLY A 36 9.75 -9.05 3.07
C GLY A 36 10.50 -9.99 2.14
N GLY A 37 11.07 -11.07 2.68
CA GLY A 37 11.80 -12.06 1.89
C GLY A 37 10.93 -12.75 0.83
N SER A 38 11.53 -13.56 -0.03
CA SER A 38 10.77 -14.47 -0.90
C SER A 38 9.82 -15.35 -0.07
N ASP A 39 8.64 -15.65 -0.60
CA ASP A 39 7.59 -16.45 0.08
C ASP A 39 7.08 -15.88 1.42
N SER A 40 7.28 -14.58 1.68
CA SER A 40 6.78 -13.92 2.90
C SER A 40 5.33 -13.44 2.82
N GLY A 41 4.62 -13.70 1.71
CA GLY A 41 3.21 -13.31 1.54
C GLY A 41 2.96 -11.89 1.03
N LYS A 42 4.00 -11.12 0.63
CA LYS A 42 3.88 -9.73 0.13
C LYS A 42 2.79 -9.57 -0.92
N THR A 43 2.83 -10.36 -2.00
CA THR A 43 1.83 -10.24 -3.07
C THR A 43 0.46 -10.68 -2.60
N ASN A 44 0.38 -11.72 -1.76
CA ASN A 44 -0.90 -12.16 -1.18
C ASN A 44 -1.55 -11.03 -0.37
N MET A 45 -0.77 -10.24 0.36
CA MET A 45 -1.26 -9.06 1.06
C MET A 45 -1.84 -8.01 0.09
N ILE A 46 -1.16 -7.75 -1.03
CA ILE A 46 -1.66 -6.84 -2.09
C ILE A 46 -2.98 -7.36 -2.67
N LEU A 47 -3.07 -8.65 -2.98
CA LEU A 47 -4.28 -9.29 -3.49
C LEU A 47 -5.44 -9.14 -2.50
N ASN A 48 -5.20 -9.36 -1.21
CA ASN A 48 -6.23 -9.18 -0.18
C ASN A 48 -6.72 -7.73 -0.11
N LEU A 49 -5.83 -6.74 -0.19
CA LEU A 49 -6.24 -5.33 -0.25
C LEU A 49 -7.12 -5.04 -1.47
N LEU A 50 -6.67 -5.48 -2.66
CA LEU A 50 -7.31 -5.14 -3.93
C LEU A 50 -8.63 -5.89 -4.17
N LEU A 51 -8.74 -7.14 -3.72
CA LEU A 51 -9.90 -7.98 -3.98
C LEU A 51 -10.85 -8.06 -2.77
N GLY A 52 -10.32 -7.82 -1.57
CA GLY A 52 -11.03 -7.97 -0.31
C GLY A 52 -11.74 -9.32 -0.19
N ASN A 53 -12.96 -9.29 0.35
CA ASN A 53 -13.81 -10.47 0.45
C ASN A 53 -14.76 -10.62 -0.76
N LYS A 54 -14.61 -9.77 -1.79
CA LYS A 54 -15.59 -9.61 -2.86
C LYS A 54 -15.81 -10.90 -3.64
N ILE A 55 -14.74 -11.56 -4.08
CA ILE A 55 -14.85 -12.78 -4.88
C ILE A 55 -15.50 -13.91 -4.09
N GLN A 56 -15.08 -14.12 -2.85
CA GLN A 56 -15.64 -15.16 -1.98
C GLN A 56 -17.12 -14.93 -1.69
N ARG A 57 -17.53 -13.67 -1.52
CA ARG A 57 -18.94 -13.28 -1.30
C ARG A 57 -19.77 -13.40 -2.57
N LEU A 58 -19.23 -13.03 -3.73
CA LEU A 58 -19.90 -13.19 -5.03
C LEU A 58 -20.22 -14.66 -5.32
N HIS A 59 -19.29 -15.59 -5.04
CA HIS A 59 -19.55 -17.04 -5.16
C HIS A 59 -20.71 -17.50 -4.27
N LYS A 60 -20.93 -16.82 -3.13
CA LYS A 60 -22.05 -17.08 -2.21
C LYS A 60 -23.29 -16.24 -2.51
N LYS A 61 -23.35 -15.58 -3.68
CA LYS A 61 -24.43 -14.64 -4.08
C LYS A 61 -24.70 -13.54 -3.05
N ARG A 62 -23.66 -13.08 -2.35
CA ARG A 62 -23.72 -11.99 -1.35
C ARG A 62 -22.92 -10.79 -1.84
N LYS A 63 -23.32 -9.60 -1.40
CA LYS A 63 -22.51 -8.39 -1.58
C LYS A 63 -21.20 -8.56 -0.80
N GLY A 64 -20.09 -8.27 -1.48
CA GLY A 64 -18.76 -8.20 -0.89
C GLY A 64 -17.99 -7.01 -1.44
N GLU A 65 -16.85 -6.75 -0.83
CA GLU A 65 -16.17 -5.48 -0.96
C GLU A 65 -14.66 -5.69 -1.16
N ARG A 66 -14.07 -4.80 -1.97
CA ARG A 66 -12.63 -4.64 -2.10
C ARG A 66 -12.17 -3.73 -0.96
N TYR A 67 -11.09 -4.07 -0.25
CA TYR A 67 -10.65 -3.25 0.89
C TYR A 67 -10.03 -1.92 0.44
N VAL A 68 -9.33 -1.94 -0.70
CA VAL A 68 -8.92 -0.75 -1.46
C VAL A 68 -9.74 -0.72 -2.74
N LYS A 69 -10.72 0.19 -2.80
CA LYS A 69 -11.52 0.40 -4.00
C LYS A 69 -10.79 1.37 -4.93
N ASN A 70 -10.50 0.89 -6.13
CA ASN A 70 -9.84 1.67 -7.17
C ASN A 70 -10.53 1.45 -8.52
N ASP A 71 -10.47 2.48 -9.36
CA ASP A 71 -11.03 2.46 -10.71
C ASP A 71 -10.04 1.83 -11.67
N ASP A 72 -8.74 2.16 -11.58
CA ASP A 72 -7.71 1.58 -12.43
C ASP A 72 -6.62 0.88 -11.63
N LEU A 73 -6.24 -0.33 -12.04
CA LEU A 73 -5.10 -1.05 -11.48
C LEU A 73 -4.02 -1.22 -12.55
N VAL A 74 -2.82 -0.71 -12.27
CA VAL A 74 -1.65 -0.86 -13.14
C VAL A 74 -0.59 -1.65 -12.40
N LEU A 75 -0.33 -2.87 -12.87
CA LEU A 75 0.80 -3.68 -12.43
C LEU A 75 2.02 -3.36 -13.31
N ILE A 76 3.15 -3.06 -12.68
CA ILE A 76 4.43 -2.86 -13.35
C ILE A 76 5.45 -3.78 -12.69
N GLY A 77 6.01 -4.71 -13.45
CA GLY A 77 6.92 -5.71 -12.91
C GLY A 77 7.60 -6.55 -13.97
N LYS A 78 8.46 -7.47 -13.52
CA LYS A 78 9.10 -8.47 -14.39
C LYS A 78 8.20 -9.67 -14.64
N HIS A 79 7.48 -10.10 -13.61
CA HIS A 79 6.73 -11.37 -13.58
C HIS A 79 5.22 -11.15 -13.65
N ILE A 80 4.79 -10.28 -14.58
CA ILE A 80 3.39 -9.84 -14.71
C ILE A 80 2.39 -10.93 -15.14
N HIS A 81 2.88 -12.11 -15.52
CA HIS A 81 2.08 -13.26 -15.93
C HIS A 81 2.03 -14.38 -14.88
N GLU A 82 2.56 -14.14 -13.68
CA GLU A 82 2.43 -15.11 -12.58
C GLU A 82 0.95 -15.40 -12.26
N PRO A 83 0.63 -16.64 -11.81
CA PRO A 83 -0.76 -17.05 -11.56
C PRO A 83 -1.56 -16.10 -10.68
N LYS A 84 -0.92 -15.50 -9.67
CA LYS A 84 -1.52 -14.51 -8.76
C LYS A 84 -2.04 -13.26 -9.48
N TRP A 85 -1.32 -12.76 -10.49
CA TRP A 85 -1.75 -11.60 -11.28
C TRP A 85 -2.71 -11.95 -12.39
N VAL A 86 -2.62 -13.17 -12.92
CA VAL A 86 -3.66 -13.71 -13.79
C VAL A 86 -4.99 -13.79 -13.06
N LEU A 87 -4.99 -14.23 -11.79
CA LEU A 87 -6.18 -14.21 -10.92
C LEU A 87 -6.73 -12.79 -10.78
N VAL A 88 -5.89 -11.81 -10.39
CA VAL A 88 -6.33 -10.40 -10.25
C VAL A 88 -6.92 -9.88 -11.56
N LYS A 89 -6.26 -10.10 -12.70
CA LYS A 89 -6.76 -9.72 -14.03
C LYS A 89 -8.15 -10.30 -14.30
N ASN A 90 -8.36 -11.58 -13.98
CA ASN A 90 -9.63 -12.25 -14.17
C ASN A 90 -10.71 -11.69 -13.22
N CYS A 91 -10.37 -11.39 -11.96
CA CYS A 91 -11.29 -10.73 -11.03
C CYS A 91 -11.75 -9.36 -11.55
N TYR A 92 -10.84 -8.52 -12.04
CA TYR A 92 -11.20 -7.21 -12.61
C TYR A 92 -12.10 -7.35 -13.84
N LYS A 93 -11.88 -8.37 -14.69
CA LYS A 93 -12.80 -8.67 -15.80
C LYS A 93 -14.19 -9.07 -15.30
N ILE A 94 -14.29 -9.85 -14.23
CA ILE A 94 -15.58 -10.20 -13.62
C ILE A 94 -16.30 -8.94 -13.14
N PHE A 95 -15.58 -8.03 -12.46
CA PHE A 95 -16.17 -6.79 -11.95
C PHE A 95 -16.64 -5.85 -13.08
N ALA A 96 -15.85 -5.71 -14.14
CA ALA A 96 -16.17 -4.87 -15.29
C ALA A 96 -17.33 -5.42 -16.14
N ASN A 97 -17.51 -6.74 -16.19
CA ASN A 97 -18.55 -7.40 -17.00
C ASN A 97 -19.74 -7.88 -16.17
N ALA A 98 -19.85 -7.49 -14.89
CA ALA A 98 -20.98 -7.85 -14.06
C ALA A 98 -22.31 -7.24 -14.60
N PRO A 99 -23.46 -7.78 -14.19
CA PRO A 99 -24.77 -7.19 -14.50
C PRO A 99 -24.81 -5.71 -14.11
N GLU A 100 -25.54 -4.90 -14.87
CA GLU A 100 -25.54 -3.43 -14.76
C GLU A 100 -25.65 -2.91 -13.33
N ALA A 101 -26.57 -3.46 -12.53
CA ALA A 101 -26.78 -3.08 -11.13
C ALA A 101 -25.55 -3.27 -10.21
N THR A 102 -24.56 -4.06 -10.63
CA THR A 102 -23.36 -4.39 -9.85
C THR A 102 -22.05 -4.17 -10.62
N ARG A 103 -22.15 -3.65 -11.85
CA ARG A 103 -21.01 -3.41 -12.74
C ARG A 103 -20.12 -2.33 -12.16
N GLU A 104 -18.82 -2.57 -12.15
CA GLU A 104 -17.84 -1.57 -11.75
C GLU A 104 -17.12 -1.01 -12.98
N ASN A 105 -16.92 0.31 -13.04
CA ASN A 105 -16.12 0.96 -14.07
C ASN A 105 -14.62 0.80 -13.77
N VAL A 106 -14.12 -0.43 -13.91
CA VAL A 106 -12.75 -0.78 -13.52
C VAL A 106 -11.88 -1.27 -14.68
N THR A 107 -10.58 -0.97 -14.61
CA THR A 107 -9.60 -1.46 -15.57
C THR A 107 -8.40 -2.14 -14.90
N PHE A 108 -7.78 -3.08 -15.60
CA PHE A 108 -6.52 -3.71 -15.21
C PHE A 108 -5.53 -3.67 -16.38
N ARG A 109 -4.32 -3.16 -16.13
CA ARG A 109 -3.22 -3.15 -17.08
C ARG A 109 -1.97 -3.74 -16.43
N ALA A 110 -1.19 -4.47 -17.21
CA ALA A 110 0.08 -5.03 -16.79
C ALA A 110 1.18 -4.60 -17.77
N LEU A 111 2.24 -3.98 -17.24
CA LEU A 111 3.31 -3.36 -18.00
C LEU A 111 4.67 -3.91 -17.54
N LYS A 112 5.63 -3.97 -18.46
CA LYS A 112 7.02 -4.29 -18.15
C LYS A 112 7.73 -3.07 -17.54
N ALA A 113 8.85 -3.32 -16.86
CA ALA A 113 9.65 -2.28 -16.19
C ALA A 113 10.07 -1.11 -17.11
N ASN A 114 10.29 -1.35 -18.40
CA ASN A 114 10.69 -0.33 -19.37
C ASN A 114 9.53 0.47 -19.98
N ALA A 115 8.30 0.22 -19.55
CA ALA A 115 7.09 0.85 -20.06
C ALA A 115 6.32 1.59 -18.95
N ILE A 116 7.02 2.11 -17.94
CA ILE A 116 6.43 2.91 -16.86
C ILE A 116 5.83 4.19 -17.48
N PRO A 117 4.52 4.44 -17.31
CA PRO A 117 3.90 5.67 -17.80
C PRO A 117 4.41 6.89 -17.02
N ASP A 118 4.30 8.07 -17.60
CA ASP A 118 4.48 9.31 -16.86
C ASP A 118 3.25 9.55 -15.95
N VAL A 119 3.45 10.04 -14.73
CA VAL A 119 2.36 10.31 -13.77
C VAL A 119 1.34 11.33 -14.30
N THR A 120 1.76 12.25 -15.17
CA THR A 120 0.88 13.27 -15.79
C THR A 120 -0.09 12.69 -16.81
N LYS A 121 0.10 11.43 -17.23
CA LYS A 121 -0.81 10.74 -18.18
C LYS A 121 -2.01 10.10 -17.50
N PHE A 122 -2.07 10.13 -16.16
CA PHE A 122 -3.22 9.66 -15.40
C PHE A 122 -4.22 10.80 -15.20
N SER A 123 -5.49 10.45 -15.03
CA SER A 123 -6.54 11.41 -14.73
C SER A 123 -6.78 11.46 -13.23
N SER A 124 -6.79 12.66 -12.65
CA SER A 124 -7.14 12.89 -11.24
C SER A 124 -8.58 12.54 -10.89
N ASP A 125 -9.46 12.34 -11.89
CA ASP A 125 -10.85 11.92 -11.69
C ASP A 125 -11.00 10.42 -11.46
N ARG A 126 -9.93 9.63 -11.64
CA ARG A 126 -9.92 8.17 -11.46
C ARG A 126 -8.99 7.77 -10.34
N ASN A 127 -9.48 6.96 -9.39
CA ASN A 127 -8.65 6.38 -8.35
C ASN A 127 -7.77 5.27 -8.94
N THR A 128 -6.50 5.56 -9.18
CA THR A 128 -5.56 4.62 -9.80
C THR A 128 -4.63 4.00 -8.78
N VAL A 129 -4.58 2.67 -8.67
CA VAL A 129 -3.52 1.97 -7.92
C VAL A 129 -2.44 1.53 -8.90
N VAL A 130 -1.18 1.87 -8.60
CA VAL A 130 -0.01 1.42 -9.35
C VAL A 130 0.87 0.56 -8.46
N VAL A 131 1.13 -0.67 -8.88
CA VAL A 131 1.95 -1.65 -8.15
C VAL A 131 3.27 -1.84 -8.89
N PHE A 132 4.37 -1.49 -8.22
CA PHE A 132 5.74 -1.73 -8.66
C PHE A 132 6.28 -2.98 -7.97
N GLU A 133 6.30 -4.12 -8.67
CA GLU A 133 6.72 -5.40 -8.10
C GLU A 133 8.03 -5.91 -8.70
N ASP A 134 8.93 -6.35 -7.81
CA ASP A 134 10.25 -6.91 -8.16
C ASP A 134 11.10 -6.00 -9.05
N LEU A 135 10.96 -4.68 -8.83
CA LEU A 135 11.74 -3.66 -9.53
C LEU A 135 12.92 -3.13 -8.73
N CYS A 136 13.13 -3.55 -7.48
CA CYS A 136 14.17 -2.98 -6.60
C CYS A 136 15.60 -3.11 -7.14
N ALA A 137 15.86 -4.12 -7.97
CA ALA A 137 17.16 -4.35 -8.60
C ALA A 137 17.28 -3.72 -10.01
N GLU A 138 16.27 -2.98 -10.47
CA GLU A 138 16.32 -2.29 -11.76
C GLU A 138 17.29 -1.10 -11.75
N SER A 139 17.75 -0.74 -12.94
CA SER A 139 18.66 0.39 -13.13
C SER A 139 18.14 1.70 -12.54
N LYS A 140 19.05 2.62 -12.22
CA LYS A 140 18.71 3.96 -11.75
C LYS A 140 17.70 4.67 -12.67
N LYS A 141 17.84 4.53 -13.99
CA LYS A 141 16.90 5.09 -14.99
C LYS A 141 15.46 4.61 -14.79
N ILE A 142 15.27 3.36 -14.38
CA ILE A 142 13.94 2.82 -14.07
C ILE A 142 13.47 3.34 -12.71
N GLN A 143 14.32 3.34 -11.68
CA GLN A 143 13.95 3.90 -10.37
C GLN A 143 13.52 5.37 -10.48
N ASP A 144 14.25 6.18 -11.24
CA ASP A 144 13.96 7.60 -11.44
C ASP A 144 12.57 7.83 -12.08
N GLN A 145 12.06 6.88 -12.88
CA GLN A 145 10.69 6.92 -13.41
C GLN A 145 9.62 6.53 -12.38
N ILE A 146 9.99 5.75 -11.36
CA ILE A 146 9.08 5.35 -10.27
C ILE A 146 8.94 6.47 -9.24
N VAL A 147 10.00 7.24 -8.99
CA VAL A 147 10.04 8.28 -7.95
C VAL A 147 8.85 9.26 -7.99
N PRO A 148 8.44 9.83 -9.16
CA PRO A 148 7.30 10.75 -9.23
C PRO A 148 5.99 10.18 -8.67
N TYR A 149 5.77 8.87 -8.77
CA TYR A 149 4.58 8.20 -8.22
C TYR A 149 4.50 8.29 -6.69
N PHE A 150 5.65 8.41 -6.02
CA PHE A 150 5.73 8.56 -4.56
C PHE A 150 5.84 10.02 -4.11
N ILE A 151 6.20 10.95 -4.98
CA ILE A 151 6.32 12.37 -4.61
C ILE A 151 5.04 13.14 -4.94
N SER A 152 4.59 13.07 -6.19
CA SER A 152 3.52 13.92 -6.74
C SER A 152 2.33 13.15 -7.28
N GLY A 153 2.40 11.81 -7.37
CA GLY A 153 1.31 10.96 -7.88
C GLY A 153 -0.06 11.20 -7.22
N ARG A 154 -0.09 11.62 -5.96
CA ARG A 154 -1.33 11.97 -5.24
C ARG A 154 -2.17 13.05 -5.94
N HIS A 155 -1.53 13.99 -6.63
CA HIS A 155 -2.23 15.06 -7.37
C HIS A 155 -2.96 14.54 -8.61
N GLN A 156 -2.62 13.34 -9.08
CA GLN A 156 -3.23 12.66 -10.22
C GLN A 156 -4.12 11.50 -9.79
N GLY A 157 -4.57 11.47 -8.53
CA GLY A 157 -5.40 10.39 -8.01
C GLY A 157 -4.70 9.04 -8.03
N ILE A 158 -3.37 9.01 -7.82
CA ILE A 158 -2.59 7.77 -7.81
C ILE A 158 -2.26 7.34 -6.38
N SER A 159 -2.59 6.09 -6.05
CA SER A 159 -2.02 5.36 -4.92
C SER A 159 -0.92 4.42 -5.41
N SER A 160 0.24 4.49 -4.77
CA SER A 160 1.46 3.80 -5.22
C SER A 160 1.84 2.70 -4.24
N ILE A 161 2.11 1.50 -4.75
CA ILE A 161 2.60 0.35 -3.97
C ILE A 161 3.98 -0.04 -4.50
N TYR A 162 5.00 0.01 -3.66
CA TYR A 162 6.33 -0.51 -3.98
C TYR A 162 6.59 -1.80 -3.22
N VAL A 163 6.98 -2.86 -3.92
CA VAL A 163 7.30 -4.15 -3.31
C VAL A 163 8.80 -4.37 -3.36
N SER A 164 9.41 -4.60 -2.19
CA SER A 164 10.84 -4.86 -2.04
C SER A 164 11.09 -6.10 -1.19
N GLN A 165 12.27 -6.70 -1.34
CA GLN A 165 12.70 -7.75 -0.43
C GLN A 165 13.15 -7.18 0.92
N LYS A 166 13.87 -6.06 0.89
CA LYS A 166 14.44 -5.41 2.07
C LYS A 166 14.07 -3.94 2.12
N TYR A 167 13.83 -3.44 3.32
CA TYR A 167 13.60 -2.01 3.53
C TYR A 167 14.81 -1.17 3.08
N THR A 168 16.01 -1.55 3.50
CA THR A 168 17.24 -0.81 3.20
C THR A 168 17.61 -0.75 1.72
N GLN A 169 17.14 -1.71 0.92
CA GLN A 169 17.36 -1.73 -0.54
C GLN A 169 16.43 -0.78 -1.29
N THR A 170 15.29 -0.40 -0.70
CA THR A 170 14.36 0.53 -1.33
C THR A 170 15.00 1.92 -1.45
N PRO A 171 14.91 2.58 -2.62
CA PRO A 171 15.42 3.93 -2.82
C PRO A 171 15.00 4.87 -1.68
N LYS A 172 15.98 5.62 -1.14
CA LYS A 172 15.77 6.49 0.03
C LYS A 172 14.60 7.46 -0.17
N ILE A 173 14.51 8.07 -1.35
CA ILE A 173 13.45 9.02 -1.69
C ILE A 173 12.05 8.39 -1.67
N ILE A 174 11.91 7.10 -1.99
CA ILE A 174 10.65 6.38 -1.87
C ILE A 174 10.33 6.16 -0.39
N ARG A 175 11.32 5.69 0.39
CA ARG A 175 11.15 5.44 1.84
C ARG A 175 10.76 6.69 2.63
N GLU A 176 11.29 7.86 2.27
CA GLU A 176 10.96 9.12 2.95
C GLU A 176 9.60 9.69 2.55
N ASN A 177 9.01 9.18 1.46
CA ASN A 177 7.73 9.66 0.93
C ASN A 177 6.59 8.66 1.11
N ILE A 178 6.79 7.52 1.77
CA ILE A 178 5.69 6.58 2.02
C ILE A 178 4.79 7.11 3.13
N THR A 179 3.51 6.77 3.00
CA THR A 179 2.49 6.98 4.04
C THR A 179 2.32 5.74 4.91
N HIS A 180 2.63 4.56 4.35
CA HIS A 180 2.42 3.28 5.00
C HIS A 180 3.63 2.38 4.73
N LEU A 181 4.02 1.61 5.74
CA LEU A 181 5.04 0.58 5.64
C LEU A 181 4.48 -0.74 6.15
N ALA A 182 4.50 -1.77 5.32
CA ALA A 182 4.20 -3.13 5.73
C ALA A 182 5.48 -3.98 5.71
N LEU A 183 5.80 -4.60 6.85
CA LEU A 183 6.95 -5.48 6.99
C LEU A 183 6.47 -6.92 7.17
N CYS A 184 6.88 -7.81 6.28
CA CYS A 184 6.73 -9.25 6.43
C CYS A 184 8.06 -9.87 6.92
N ARG A 185 8.05 -11.18 7.19
CA ARG A 185 9.27 -11.93 7.56
C ARG A 185 10.40 -11.70 6.55
N GLY A 186 11.60 -11.45 7.06
CA GLY A 186 12.81 -11.28 6.24
C GLY A 186 12.93 -9.92 5.55
N SER A 187 12.16 -8.91 5.99
CA SER A 187 12.16 -7.54 5.45
C SER A 187 13.38 -6.69 5.82
N GLY A 188 14.19 -7.11 6.78
CA GLY A 188 15.36 -6.37 7.26
C GLY A 188 16.07 -7.13 8.38
N SER A 189 17.20 -6.58 8.85
CA SER A 189 17.82 -7.02 10.09
C SER A 189 16.98 -6.60 11.30
N ARG A 190 17.27 -7.16 12.47
CA ARG A 190 16.65 -6.69 13.73
C ARG A 190 16.96 -5.22 14.00
N ASP A 191 18.15 -4.76 13.62
CA ASP A 191 18.55 -3.36 13.79
C ASP A 191 17.78 -2.42 12.86
N ASP A 192 17.49 -2.84 11.63
CA ASP A 192 16.66 -2.06 10.70
C ASP A 192 15.24 -1.88 11.24
N ILE A 193 14.64 -2.98 11.71
CA ILE A 193 13.30 -2.97 12.31
C ILE A 193 13.31 -2.11 13.58
N SER A 194 14.31 -2.28 14.44
CA SER A 194 14.50 -1.49 15.65
C SER A 194 14.54 0.01 15.32
N ARG A 195 15.32 0.43 14.33
CA ARG A 195 15.40 1.85 13.91
C ARG A 195 14.07 2.42 13.47
N ILE A 196 13.26 1.65 12.73
CA ILE A 196 11.91 2.05 12.33
C ILE A 196 11.04 2.20 13.58
N VAL A 197 11.00 1.17 14.43
CA VAL A 197 10.16 1.15 15.63
C VAL A 197 10.50 2.31 16.58
N HIS A 198 11.78 2.65 16.76
CA HIS A 198 12.22 3.77 17.61
C HIS A 198 11.62 5.13 17.24
N GLN A 199 11.17 5.31 15.99
CA GLN A 199 10.57 6.56 15.55
C GLN A 199 9.09 6.70 15.92
N TYR A 200 8.43 5.59 16.30
CA TYR A 200 6.97 5.52 16.39
C TYR A 200 6.47 4.86 17.69
N THR A 201 7.32 4.71 18.70
CA THR A 201 6.86 4.26 20.02
C THR A 201 7.82 4.69 21.12
N ASP A 202 7.25 5.03 22.28
CA ASP A 202 8.01 5.33 23.49
C ASP A 202 8.66 4.09 24.13
N ASN A 203 8.22 2.88 23.77
CA ASN A 203 8.80 1.63 24.27
C ASN A 203 9.30 0.71 23.13
N PRO A 204 10.38 1.11 22.44
CA PRO A 204 10.83 0.44 21.24
C PRO A 204 11.39 -0.97 21.49
N LYS A 205 11.96 -1.22 22.67
CA LYS A 205 12.48 -2.55 23.04
C LYS A 205 11.35 -3.58 23.11
N LYS A 206 10.26 -3.24 23.80
CA LYS A 206 9.10 -4.13 23.94
C LYS A 206 8.39 -4.33 22.59
N ALA A 207 8.14 -3.23 21.88
CA ALA A 207 7.55 -3.27 20.54
C ALA A 207 8.36 -4.17 19.57
N SER A 208 9.68 -4.00 19.53
CA SER A 208 10.56 -4.81 18.68
C SER A 208 10.46 -6.31 19.01
N LYS A 209 10.37 -6.69 20.29
CA LYS A 209 10.21 -8.09 20.71
C LYS A 209 8.87 -8.69 20.24
N ILE A 210 7.78 -7.94 20.37
CA ILE A 210 6.43 -8.37 19.95
C ILE A 210 6.39 -8.50 18.43
N ILE A 211 6.89 -7.50 17.70
CA ILE A 211 6.95 -7.50 16.23
C ILE A 211 7.82 -8.67 15.73
N ASP A 212 9.02 -8.86 16.28
CA ASP A 212 9.92 -9.95 15.88
C ASP A 212 9.27 -11.33 16.11
N LYS A 213 8.50 -11.50 17.20
CA LYS A 213 7.70 -12.72 17.42
C LYS A 213 6.61 -12.87 16.35
N HIS A 214 5.82 -11.84 16.13
CA HIS A 214 4.70 -11.86 15.18
C HIS A 214 5.16 -12.17 13.74
N LEU A 215 6.30 -11.60 13.33
CA LEU A 215 6.89 -11.84 11.99
C LEU A 215 7.42 -13.27 11.81
N ARG A 216 7.82 -13.97 12.88
CA ARG A 216 8.24 -15.38 12.79
C ARG A 216 7.08 -16.29 12.40
N ASP A 217 5.86 -15.95 12.80
CA ASP A 217 4.64 -16.69 12.50
C ASP A 217 4.12 -16.44 11.07
N ARG A 218 4.99 -15.95 10.17
CA ARG A 218 4.68 -15.55 8.78
C ARG A 218 3.58 -14.50 8.64
N ASN A 219 3.32 -13.72 9.70
CA ASN A 219 2.45 -12.56 9.64
C ASN A 219 3.22 -11.31 9.17
N PHE A 220 2.56 -10.15 9.20
CA PHE A 220 3.13 -8.85 8.84
C PHE A 220 2.73 -7.78 9.86
N VAL A 221 3.55 -6.75 10.00
CA VAL A 221 3.25 -5.55 10.78
C VAL A 221 3.02 -4.38 9.81
N VAL A 222 2.10 -3.49 10.13
CA VAL A 222 1.84 -2.26 9.38
C VAL A 222 2.11 -1.05 10.25
N PHE A 223 2.87 -0.11 9.70
CA PHE A 223 3.03 1.24 10.23
C PHE A 223 2.26 2.21 9.34
N ASP A 224 1.42 3.04 9.94
CA ASP A 224 0.65 4.11 9.29
C ASP A 224 1.22 5.46 9.75
N PHE A 225 2.02 6.08 8.89
CA PHE A 225 2.70 7.33 9.18
C PHE A 225 1.81 8.56 8.99
N THR A 226 0.54 8.36 8.61
CA THR A 226 -0.44 9.45 8.49
C THR A 226 -1.16 9.71 9.81
N ARG A 227 -0.98 8.82 10.80
CA ARG A 227 -1.61 8.89 12.11
C ARG A 227 -0.63 9.41 13.17
N PRO A 228 -1.14 10.08 14.22
CA PRO A 228 -0.37 10.36 15.42
C PRO A 228 0.21 9.08 16.03
N VAL A 229 1.36 9.19 16.69
CA VAL A 229 2.08 8.03 17.27
C VAL A 229 1.28 7.31 18.36
N ASP A 230 0.39 8.03 19.05
CA ASP A 230 -0.51 7.53 20.09
C ASP A 230 -1.82 6.93 19.54
N ASP A 231 -2.07 7.01 18.22
CA ASP A 231 -3.22 6.36 17.60
C ASP A 231 -3.03 4.83 17.62
N PRO A 232 -3.99 4.03 18.12
CA PRO A 232 -3.90 2.57 18.14
C PRO A 232 -3.69 1.92 16.77
N LEU A 233 -4.02 2.62 15.67
CA LEU A 233 -3.84 2.14 14.30
C LEU A 233 -2.53 2.64 13.66
N ALA A 234 -1.69 3.41 14.36
CA ALA A 234 -0.38 3.84 13.89
C ALA A 234 0.59 2.67 13.73
N ILE A 235 0.59 1.70 14.65
CA ILE A 235 1.34 0.43 14.52
C ILE A 235 0.40 -0.74 14.76
N ARG A 236 0.35 -1.67 13.82
CA ARG A 236 -0.61 -2.77 13.80
C ARG A 236 0.03 -4.11 13.49
N LEU A 237 -0.38 -5.15 14.21
CA LEU A 237 -0.10 -6.54 13.88
C LEU A 237 -1.14 -6.99 12.85
N GLY A 238 -0.75 -7.06 11.57
CA GLY A 238 -1.70 -7.15 10.46
C GLY A 238 -2.30 -5.79 10.09
N TRP A 239 -3.52 -5.80 9.56
CA TRP A 239 -4.19 -4.57 9.10
C TRP A 239 -5.00 -3.86 10.17
N ASP A 240 -5.48 -4.53 11.20
CA ASP A 240 -6.55 -4.01 12.05
C ASP A 240 -6.34 -4.25 13.56
N THR A 241 -5.31 -5.02 13.94
CA THR A 241 -5.02 -5.30 15.34
C THR A 241 -3.94 -4.33 15.85
N PRO A 242 -4.25 -3.41 16.79
CA PRO A 242 -3.28 -2.51 17.38
C PRO A 242 -2.09 -3.24 18.02
N LEU A 243 -0.90 -2.64 17.94
CA LEU A 243 0.23 -3.10 18.75
C LEU A 243 0.02 -2.65 20.21
N ILE A 244 -0.36 -3.58 21.07
CA ILE A 244 -0.54 -3.32 22.50
C ILE A 244 0.78 -3.53 23.23
N LEU A 245 1.23 -2.50 23.96
CA LEU A 245 2.46 -2.51 24.75
C LEU A 245 2.22 -2.63 26.25
N ASN A 246 0.97 -2.74 26.70
CA ASN A 246 0.59 -2.81 28.11
C ASN A 246 0.28 -4.26 28.50
N GLU A 247 1.33 -4.97 28.93
CA GLU A 247 1.32 -6.27 29.64
C GLU A 247 2.62 -6.41 30.44
#